data_AF-A0A4Y9MRL0-F1
#
_entry.id   AF-A0A4Y9MRL0-F1
#
_cell.length_a   1.000
_cell.length_b   1.000
_cell.length_c   1.000
_cell.angle_alpha   90.00
_cell.angle_beta   90.00
_cell.angle_gamma   90.00
#
_symmetry.space_group_name_H-M   'P 1'
#
loop_
_entity.id
_entity.type
_entity.pdbx_description
1 polymer ?
#
loop_
_entity_poly.entity_id
_entity_poly.type
_entity_poly.pdbx_seq_one_letter_code
_entity_poly.pdbx_strand_id
1 'polypeptide(L)' 'RAPAPPAPGAAVPPRPGGPPQQLSSAKAAALQEVQDAMSGLQEAQRNGDFAQYGEALQRLDDAMNRYSETR' A
#
# COMPACT_ATOMS: atom_id res chain seq x y z
N ARG A 1 36.57 -2.03 17.69
CA ARG A 1 35.10 -2.07 17.55
C ARG A 1 34.74 -1.70 16.11
N ALA A 2 34.00 -2.53 15.40
CA ALA A 2 33.64 -2.36 13.99
C ALA A 2 32.62 -1.21 13.79
N PRO A 3 32.54 -0.60 12.59
CA PRO A 3 31.56 0.44 12.29
C PRO A 3 30.14 -0.13 12.18
N ALA A 4 29.15 0.63 12.67
CA ALA A 4 27.73 0.27 12.59
C ALA A 4 27.20 0.43 11.15
N PRO A 5 26.27 -0.44 10.69
CA PRO A 5 25.67 -0.34 9.37
C PRO A 5 24.69 0.84 9.26
N PRO A 6 24.47 1.43 8.06
CA PRO A 6 23.45 2.44 7.86
C PRO A 6 22.07 1.78 7.80
N ALA A 7 21.12 2.24 8.63
CA ALA A 7 19.72 1.84 8.53
C ALA A 7 18.98 2.70 7.48
N PRO A 8 18.11 2.12 6.64
CA PRO A 8 17.42 2.82 5.57
C PRO A 8 16.18 3.57 6.07
N GLY A 9 15.97 4.78 5.55
CA GLY A 9 14.72 5.53 5.73
C GLY A 9 14.95 7.03 5.75
N ALA A 10 15.21 7.63 4.59
CA ALA A 10 15.11 9.07 4.43
C ALA A 10 13.64 9.48 4.62
N ALA A 11 13.28 9.91 5.82
CA ALA A 11 12.06 10.66 6.06
C ALA A 11 12.22 12.03 5.38
N VAL A 12 11.46 12.25 4.30
CA VAL A 12 11.34 13.56 3.66
C VAL A 12 10.85 14.60 4.68
N PRO A 13 11.44 15.81 4.72
CA PRO A 13 11.13 16.80 5.74
C PRO A 13 9.68 17.30 5.61
N PRO A 14 8.94 17.47 6.72
CA PRO A 14 7.59 18.03 6.69
C PRO A 14 7.61 19.49 6.21
N ARG A 15 6.61 19.88 5.41
CA ARG A 15 6.38 21.24 4.91
C ARG A 15 6.24 22.22 6.10
N PRO A 16 6.90 23.40 6.08
CA PRO A 16 6.72 24.39 7.14
C PRO A 16 5.29 24.96 7.09
N GLY A 17 4.50 24.78 8.15
CA GLY A 17 3.29 25.57 8.41
C GLY A 17 1.95 24.81 8.48
N GLY A 18 1.91 23.49 8.39
CA GLY A 18 0.72 22.70 8.70
C GLY A 18 1.11 21.42 9.43
N PRO A 19 0.28 20.87 10.34
CA PRO A 19 0.54 19.53 10.83
C PRO A 19 0.66 18.62 9.59
N PRO A 20 1.75 17.86 9.43
CA PRO A 20 1.83 16.92 8.33
C PRO A 20 0.59 16.04 8.48
N GLN A 21 -0.32 16.07 7.50
CA GLN A 21 -1.27 14.97 7.31
C GLN A 21 -0.43 13.82 6.79
N GLN A 22 0.43 13.30 7.66
CA GLN A 22 1.08 12.03 7.50
C GLN A 22 -0.07 11.08 7.28
N LEU A 23 -0.18 10.48 6.09
CA LEU A 23 -1.04 9.32 5.95
C LEU A 23 -0.69 8.44 7.15
N SER A 24 -1.69 8.16 8.00
CA SER A 24 -1.50 7.20 9.09
C SER A 24 -0.79 5.99 8.49
N SER A 25 0.23 5.43 9.16
CA SER A 25 1.02 4.33 8.58
C SER A 25 0.14 3.19 8.06
N ALA A 26 -1.01 2.98 8.70
CA ALA A 26 -2.07 2.06 8.27
C ALA A 26 -2.69 2.40 6.90
N LYS A 27 -2.92 3.68 6.61
CA LYS A 27 -3.48 4.15 5.34
C LYS A 27 -2.49 4.01 4.18
N ALA A 28 -1.20 4.21 4.45
CA ALA A 28 -0.15 4.01 3.46
C ALA A 28 0.00 2.51 3.11
N ALA A 29 -0.06 1.62 4.11
CA ALA A 29 -0.06 0.18 3.91
C ALA A 29 -1.28 -0.28 3.08
N ALA A 30 -2.48 0.19 3.43
CA ALA A 30 -3.69 -0.13 2.68
C ALA A 30 -3.61 0.34 1.22
N LEU A 31 -3.00 1.49 0.94
CA LEU A 31 -2.77 1.96 -0.42
C LEU A 31 -1.78 1.08 -1.21
N GLN A 32 -0.77 0.51 -0.56
CA GLN A 32 0.13 -0.45 -1.19
C GLN A 32 -0.61 -1.75 -1.53
N GLU A 33 -1.46 -2.23 -0.62
CA GLU A 33 -2.29 -3.42 -0.86
C GLU A 33 -3.32 -3.23 -1.98
N VAL A 34 -3.92 -2.04 -2.11
CA VAL A 34 -4.79 -1.70 -3.25
C VAL A 34 -4.02 -1.78 -4.58
N GLN A 35 -2.80 -1.24 -4.62
CA GLN A 35 -1.98 -1.27 -5.84
C GLN A 35 -1.58 -2.69 -6.23
N ASP A 36 -1.19 -3.52 -5.25
CA ASP A 36 -0.83 -4.93 -5.47
C ASP A 36 -2.03 -5.73 -6.01
N ALA A 37 -3.21 -5.55 -5.41
CA ALA A 37 -4.43 -6.20 -5.85
C ALA A 37 -4.83 -5.77 -7.28
N MET A 38 -4.67 -4.50 -7.64
CA MET A 38 -4.90 -4.02 -9.02
C MET A 38 -3.95 -4.65 -10.04
N SER A 39 -2.67 -4.80 -9.70
CA SER A 39 -1.71 -5.52 -10.56
C SER A 39 -2.10 -6.97 -10.75
N GLY A 40 -2.45 -7.68 -9.66
CA GLY A 40 -2.92 -9.06 -9.73
C GLY A 40 -4.18 -9.24 -10.57
N LEU A 41 -5.13 -8.30 -10.48
CA LEU A 41 -6.32 -8.28 -11.35
C LEU A 41 -5.97 -8.14 -12.82
N GLN A 42 -5.03 -7.25 -13.14
CA GLN A 42 -4.64 -7.00 -14.52
C GLN A 42 -3.91 -8.20 -15.14
N GLU A 43 -3.08 -8.89 -14.36
CA GLU A 43 -2.42 -10.13 -14.77
C GLU A 43 -3.41 -11.28 -14.93
N ALA A 44 -4.31 -11.47 -13.95
CA ALA A 44 -5.34 -12.50 -14.01
C ALA A 44 -6.27 -12.32 -15.22
N GLN A 45 -6.69 -11.07 -15.51
CA GLN A 45 -7.49 -10.75 -16.69
C GLN A 45 -6.72 -11.04 -18.00
N ARG A 46 -5.42 -10.74 -18.03
CA ARG A 46 -4.57 -10.99 -19.21
C ARG A 46 -4.38 -12.49 -19.48
N ASN A 47 -4.24 -13.28 -18.42
CA ASN A 47 -4.02 -14.72 -18.51
C ASN A 47 -5.34 -15.52 -18.61
N GLY A 48 -6.49 -14.86 -18.42
CA GLY A 48 -7.80 -15.52 -18.38
C GLY A 48 -8.03 -16.35 -17.13
N ASP A 49 -7.29 -16.08 -16.05
CA ASP A 49 -7.42 -16.78 -14.77
C ASP A 49 -8.50 -16.11 -13.91
N PHE A 50 -9.75 -16.54 -14.10
CA PHE A 50 -10.88 -15.95 -13.38
C PHE A 50 -10.90 -16.30 -11.89
N ALA A 51 -10.23 -17.38 -11.46
CA ALA A 51 -10.12 -17.73 -10.05
C ALA A 51 -9.21 -16.72 -9.34
N GLN A 52 -8.02 -16.50 -9.92
CA GLN A 52 -7.07 -15.51 -9.43
C GLN A 52 -7.63 -14.09 -9.52
N TYR A 53 -8.45 -13.80 -10.53
CA TYR A 53 -9.16 -12.53 -10.66
C TYR A 53 -10.17 -12.31 -9.53
N GLY A 54 -10.96 -13.34 -9.18
CA GLY A 54 -11.90 -13.27 -8.05
C GLY A 54 -11.20 -13.05 -6.71
N GLU A 55 -10.10 -13.76 -6.45
CA GLU A 55 -9.29 -13.56 -5.24
C GLU A 55 -8.70 -12.15 -5.18
N ALA A 56 -8.19 -11.63 -6.31
CA ALA A 56 -7.64 -10.29 -6.37
C ALA A 56 -8.73 -9.21 -6.19
N LEU A 57 -9.96 -9.45 -6.65
CA LEU A 57 -11.11 -8.57 -6.39
C LEU A 57 -11.46 -8.53 -4.90
N GLN A 58 -11.49 -9.70 -4.24
CA GLN A 58 -11.75 -9.75 -2.80
C GLN A 58 -10.66 -9.01 -2.01
N ARG A 59 -9.38 -9.16 -2.37
CA ARG A 59 -8.29 -8.42 -1.74
C ARG A 59 -8.39 -6.92 -1.99
N LEU A 60 -8.80 -6.50 -3.19
CA LEU A 60 -9.00 -5.10 -3.52
C LEU A 60 -10.10 -4.47 -2.67
N ASP A 61 -11.23 -5.17 -2.50
CA ASP A 61 -12.35 -4.74 -1.65
C ASP A 61 -11.93 -4.58 -0.19
N ASP A 62 -11.25 -5.58 0.37
CA ASP A 62 -10.72 -5.56 1.74
C ASP A 62 -9.73 -4.39 1.97
N ALA A 63 -8.82 -4.17 1.02
CA ALA A 63 -7.83 -3.10 1.09
C ALA A 63 -8.48 -1.71 0.96
N MET A 64 -9.48 -1.57 0.09
CA MET A 64 -10.29 -0.36 -0.06
C MET A 64 -11.10 -0.04 1.21
N ASN A 65 -11.66 -1.07 1.85
CA ASN A 65 -12.38 -0.90 3.11
C ASN A 65 -11.42 -0.42 4.23
N ARG A 66 -10.26 -1.07 4.40
CA ARG A 66 -9.23 -0.63 5.37
C ARG A 66 -8.70 0.77 5.08
N TYR A 67 -8.48 1.12 3.82
CA TYR A 67 -8.08 2.47 3.41
C TYR A 67 -9.15 3.52 3.78
N SER A 68 -10.42 3.15 3.68
CA SER A 68 -11.57 4.00 3.99
C SER A 68 -11.82 4.13 5.50
N GLU A 69 -11.54 3.09 6.28
CA GLU A 69 -11.70 3.05 7.73
C GLU A 69 -10.55 3.77 8.47
N THR A 70 -9.35 3.82 7.89
CA THR A 70 -8.15 4.45 8.48
C THR A 70 -8.11 5.99 8.36
N ARG A 71 -9.29 6.63 8.48
CA ARG A 71 -9.51 8.09 8.37
C ARG A 71 -8.73 8.92 9.37
#